data_AF-A0A261FAK2-F1
#
_entry.id   AF-A0A261FAK2-F1
#
_cell.length_a   1.000
_cell.length_b   1.000
_cell.length_c   1.000
_cell.angle_alpha   90.00
_cell.angle_beta   90.00
_cell.angle_gamma   90.00
#
_symmetry.space_group_name_H-M   'P 1'
#
loop_
_entity.id
_entity.type
_entity.pdbx_description
1 polymer ?
#
loop_
_entity_poly.entity_id
_entity_poly.type
_entity_poly.pdbx_seq_one_letter_code
_entity_poly.pdbx_strand_id
1 'polypeptide(L)'
;MVTTLNAKTVEGSTAQAAYLQHMDRPQTAMKRELTPAQRRAIAFAREQFMRAQKARQEKRAREEQLRRMREDDEREYSQTMNRSAVAQEEEENTGTISFRIVLGEVLRDVRRNDHKTLREVSDKAGVSLGYLSEVERGQKEASSELLGSISAALGLKLSQTLRLVADRIEKMEKANEEVAAA
;
A
#
# COMPACT_ATOMS: atom_id res chain seq x y z
N MET A 1 -49.87 17.47 -4.80
CA MET A 1 -49.69 16.05 -4.41
C MET A 1 -48.66 16.01 -3.29
N VAL A 2 -49.12 16.10 -2.05
CA VAL A 2 -48.28 16.03 -0.84
C VAL A 2 -48.76 14.80 -0.08
N THR A 3 -47.87 13.82 0.08
CA THR A 3 -48.15 12.57 0.82
C THR A 3 -47.02 12.33 1.82
N THR A 4 -47.28 12.81 3.04
CA THR A 4 -47.00 12.24 4.37
C THR A 4 -45.99 11.09 4.50
N LEU A 5 -44.89 11.34 5.23
CA LEU A 5 -44.12 10.32 5.94
C LEU A 5 -44.52 10.31 7.42
N ASN A 6 -45.09 9.20 7.86
CA ASN A 6 -45.46 8.91 9.24
C ASN A 6 -44.23 8.56 10.08
N ALA A 7 -44.07 9.28 11.18
CA ALA A 7 -43.19 8.94 12.28
C ALA A 7 -43.70 7.69 13.00
N LYS A 8 -42.85 6.66 13.13
CA LYS A 8 -43.07 5.54 14.03
C LYS A 8 -42.51 5.89 15.41
N THR A 9 -43.43 6.03 16.35
CA THR A 9 -43.24 5.88 17.79
C THR A 9 -42.55 4.56 18.10
N VAL A 10 -41.47 4.58 18.89
CA VAL A 10 -41.07 3.44 19.72
C VAL A 10 -40.80 3.96 21.12
N GLU A 11 -41.60 3.43 22.02
CA GLU A 11 -41.62 3.61 23.45
C GLU A 11 -40.28 3.18 24.07
N GLY A 12 -39.69 4.05 24.90
CA GLY A 12 -38.47 3.70 25.64
C GLY A 12 -38.05 4.72 26.69
N SER A 13 -38.88 5.72 27.00
CA SER A 13 -38.48 6.90 27.78
C SER A 13 -38.74 6.78 29.29
N THR A 14 -39.57 5.84 29.75
CA THR A 14 -39.99 5.80 31.17
C THR A 14 -39.18 4.84 32.04
N ALA A 15 -38.45 3.87 31.46
CA ALA A 15 -37.59 2.95 32.21
C ALA A 15 -36.19 3.54 32.50
N GLN A 16 -35.71 4.44 31.65
CA GLN A 16 -34.37 5.03 31.77
C GLN A 16 -34.31 6.15 32.84
N ALA A 17 -35.44 6.82 33.09
CA ALA A 17 -35.58 7.80 34.17
C ALA A 17 -35.68 7.15 35.56
N ALA A 18 -36.27 5.95 35.67
CA ALA A 18 -36.32 5.19 36.93
C ALA A 18 -34.96 4.61 37.32
N TYR A 19 -34.10 4.29 36.34
CA TYR A 19 -32.76 3.76 36.59
C TYR A 19 -31.78 4.82 37.16
N LEU A 20 -32.06 6.11 36.93
CA LEU A 20 -31.27 7.23 37.45
C LEU A 20 -31.74 7.71 38.83
N GLN A 21 -32.90 7.28 39.33
CA GLN A 21 -33.46 7.66 40.65
C GLN A 21 -33.19 6.66 41.78
N HIS A 22 -32.59 5.48 41.50
CA HIS A 22 -32.34 4.45 42.51
C HIS A 22 -30.86 4.21 42.85
N MET A 23 -29.95 5.04 42.33
CA MET A 23 -28.51 4.99 42.66
C MET A 23 -28.08 6.01 43.72
N ASP A 24 -29.02 6.62 44.44
CA ASP A 24 -28.73 7.62 45.48
C ASP A 24 -29.23 7.19 46.88
N ARG A 25 -29.12 5.89 47.17
CA ARG A 25 -29.06 5.44 48.56
C ARG A 25 -27.59 5.45 48.96
N PRO A 26 -27.15 6.28 49.91
CA PRO A 26 -25.82 6.12 50.48
C PRO A 26 -25.84 4.80 51.25
N GLN A 27 -25.49 3.70 50.59
CA GLN A 27 -24.86 2.62 51.31
C GLN A 27 -23.60 3.27 51.84
N THR A 28 -23.59 3.55 53.14
CA THR A 28 -22.38 3.83 53.90
C THR A 28 -21.46 2.65 53.65
N ALA A 29 -20.68 2.74 52.56
CA ALA A 29 -19.65 1.78 52.23
C ALA A 29 -18.79 1.73 53.47
N MET A 30 -18.87 0.63 54.23
CA MET A 30 -18.13 0.45 55.45
C MET A 30 -16.70 0.85 55.12
N LYS A 31 -16.24 1.98 55.66
CA LYS A 31 -14.88 2.46 55.47
C LYS A 31 -14.00 1.53 56.26
N ARG A 32 -13.79 0.33 55.73
CA ARG A 32 -12.93 -0.68 56.32
C ARG A 32 -11.53 -0.13 56.10
N GLU A 33 -11.01 0.53 57.12
CA GLU A 33 -9.72 1.17 57.05
C GLU A 33 -8.69 0.13 56.63
N LEU A 34 -8.16 0.29 55.42
CA LEU A 34 -7.18 -0.65 54.90
C LEU A 34 -5.98 -0.66 55.83
N THR A 35 -5.47 -1.84 56.15
CA THR A 35 -4.23 -1.93 56.91
C THR A 35 -3.11 -1.22 56.12
N PRO A 36 -2.08 -0.70 56.79
CA PRO A 36 -0.93 -0.12 56.09
C PRO A 36 -0.29 -1.05 55.06
N ALA A 37 -0.42 -2.37 55.22
CA ALA A 37 0.00 -3.37 54.23
C ALA A 37 -0.93 -3.39 53.00
N GLN A 38 -2.25 -3.38 53.21
CA GLN A 38 -3.24 -3.37 52.11
C GLN A 38 -3.19 -2.06 51.30
N ARG A 39 -2.99 -0.90 51.94
CA ARG A 39 -2.81 0.39 51.22
C ARG A 39 -1.58 0.36 50.30
N ARG A 40 -0.47 -0.19 50.79
CA ARG A 40 0.75 -0.36 49.99
C ARG A 40 0.55 -1.35 48.84
N ALA A 41 -0.18 -2.44 49.06
CA ALA A 41 -0.50 -3.41 48.02
C ALA A 41 -1.36 -2.81 46.89
N ILE A 42 -2.38 -2.00 47.22
CA ILE A 42 -3.20 -1.32 46.21
C ILE A 42 -2.41 -0.25 45.46
N ALA A 43 -1.58 0.52 46.15
CA ALA A 43 -0.71 1.51 45.50
C ALA A 43 0.25 0.85 44.50
N PHE A 44 0.86 -0.27 44.90
CA PHE A 44 1.72 -1.06 44.02
C PHE A 44 0.96 -1.60 42.81
N ALA A 45 -0.22 -2.20 43.02
CA ALA A 45 -1.05 -2.71 41.93
C ALA A 45 -1.47 -1.61 40.95
N ARG A 46 -1.83 -0.42 41.45
CA ARG A 46 -2.15 0.76 40.63
C ARG A 46 -0.94 1.26 39.85
N GLU A 47 0.24 1.29 40.46
CA GLU A 47 1.47 1.68 39.78
C GLU A 47 1.83 0.70 38.65
N GLN A 48 1.76 -0.61 38.90
CA GLN A 48 2.02 -1.65 37.88
C GLN A 48 1.04 -1.56 36.72
N PHE A 49 -0.25 -1.34 37.02
CA PHE A 49 -1.27 -1.15 35.98
C PHE A 49 -0.99 0.09 35.12
N MET A 50 -0.67 1.22 35.73
CA MET A 50 -0.36 2.45 34.99
C MET A 50 0.91 2.31 34.16
N ARG A 51 1.96 1.65 34.67
CA ARG A 51 3.17 1.32 33.89
C ARG A 51 2.85 0.45 32.68
N ALA A 52 2.00 -0.56 32.85
CA ALA A 52 1.58 -1.43 31.75
C ALA A 52 0.75 -0.68 30.68
N GLN A 53 -0.13 0.24 31.10
CA GLN A 53 -0.90 1.08 30.18
C GLN A 53 0.00 2.04 29.41
N LYS A 54 0.95 2.71 30.10
CA LYS A 54 1.92 3.59 29.47
C LYS A 54 2.77 2.85 28.44
N ALA A 55 3.29 1.67 28.77
CA ALA A 55 4.05 0.84 27.84
C ALA A 55 3.23 0.40 26.62
N ARG A 56 1.93 0.08 26.80
CA ARG A 56 1.01 -0.23 25.67
C ARG A 56 0.74 0.98 24.79
N GLN A 57 0.58 2.16 25.40
CA GLN A 57 0.38 3.42 24.67
C GLN A 57 1.63 3.79 23.87
N GLU A 58 2.82 3.66 24.46
CA GLU A 58 4.10 3.91 23.78
C GLU A 58 4.30 2.94 22.61
N LYS A 59 3.98 1.64 22.77
CA LYS A 59 4.05 0.68 21.67
C LYS A 59 3.10 1.04 20.53
N ARG A 60 1.83 1.37 20.84
CA ARG A 60 0.84 1.78 19.84
C ARG A 60 1.26 3.06 19.12
N ALA A 61 1.77 4.06 19.84
CA ALA A 61 2.26 5.30 19.25
C ALA A 61 3.44 5.06 18.31
N ARG A 62 4.36 4.16 18.67
CA ARG A 62 5.49 3.77 17.81
C ARG A 62 5.05 3.01 16.56
N GLU A 63 4.08 2.10 16.68
CA GLU A 63 3.46 1.43 15.53
C GLU A 63 2.76 2.44 14.60
N GLU A 64 2.03 3.41 15.15
CA GLU A 64 1.35 4.44 14.38
C GLU A 64 2.35 5.39 13.70
N GLN A 65 3.43 5.79 14.39
CA GLN A 65 4.50 6.59 13.81
C GLN A 65 5.20 5.85 12.68
N LEU A 66 5.51 4.56 12.87
CA LEU A 66 6.12 3.73 11.83
C LEU A 66 5.19 3.56 10.63
N ARG A 67 3.88 3.41 10.87
CA ARG A 67 2.87 3.36 9.82
C ARG A 67 2.80 4.67 9.04
N ARG A 68 2.83 5.83 9.72
CA ARG A 68 2.90 7.13 9.04
C ARG A 68 4.14 7.28 8.19
N MET A 69 5.32 6.91 8.71
CA MET A 69 6.56 6.93 7.93
C MET A 69 6.44 6.07 6.66
N ARG A 70 5.87 4.86 6.76
CA ARG A 70 5.63 4.01 5.58
C ARG A 70 4.64 4.63 4.58
N GLU A 71 3.55 5.22 5.07
CA GLU A 71 2.57 5.89 4.21
C GLU A 71 3.17 7.12 3.51
N ASP A 72 4.06 7.85 4.18
CA ASP A 72 4.76 9.00 3.60
C ASP A 72 5.82 8.54 2.58
N ASP A 73 6.58 7.48 2.86
CA ASP A 73 7.50 6.86 1.89
C ASP A 73 6.75 6.36 0.63
N GLU A 74 5.58 5.74 0.79
CA GLU A 74 4.71 5.30 -0.31
C GLU A 74 4.16 6.47 -1.13
N ARG A 75 3.83 7.60 -0.49
CA ARG A 75 3.39 8.84 -1.16
C ARG A 75 4.52 9.51 -1.92
N GLU A 76 5.71 9.59 -1.34
CA GLU A 76 6.90 10.16 -1.99
C GLU A 76 7.31 9.32 -3.20
N TYR A 77 7.26 7.98 -3.08
CA TYR A 77 7.43 7.05 -4.20
C TYR A 77 6.36 7.26 -5.28
N SER A 78 5.09 7.41 -4.89
CA SER A 78 4.01 7.64 -5.86
C SER A 78 4.08 9.01 -6.53
N GLN A 79 4.55 10.05 -5.83
CA GLN A 79 4.74 11.40 -6.38
C GLN A 79 5.91 11.47 -7.35
N THR A 80 7.04 10.82 -7.03
CA THR A 80 8.16 10.70 -7.98
C THR A 80 7.73 9.94 -9.23
N MET A 81 6.93 8.87 -9.09
CA MET A 81 6.35 8.11 -10.21
C MET A 81 5.41 8.95 -11.08
N ASN A 82 4.53 9.75 -10.48
CA ASN A 82 3.64 10.66 -11.22
C ASN A 82 4.42 11.77 -11.94
N ARG A 83 5.47 12.31 -11.31
CA ARG A 83 6.29 13.36 -11.90
C ARG A 83 7.10 12.86 -13.10
N SER A 84 7.54 11.60 -13.07
CA SER A 84 8.12 10.92 -14.22
C SER A 84 7.09 10.62 -15.32
N ALA A 85 5.86 10.25 -14.97
CA ALA A 85 4.79 10.03 -15.95
C ALA A 85 4.42 11.33 -16.71
N VAL A 86 4.27 12.45 -15.99
CA VAL A 86 3.97 13.76 -16.59
C VAL A 86 5.13 14.24 -17.49
N ALA A 87 6.38 13.95 -17.14
CA ALA A 87 7.53 14.28 -18.00
C ALA A 87 7.63 13.36 -19.24
N GLN A 88 7.09 12.13 -19.18
CA GLN A 88 7.07 11.21 -20.32
C GLN A 88 5.99 11.58 -21.35
N GLU A 89 4.83 12.10 -20.92
CA GLU A 89 3.78 12.58 -21.82
C GLU A 89 4.25 13.75 -22.72
N GLU A 90 5.26 14.51 -22.29
CA GLU A 90 5.85 15.60 -23.09
C GLU A 90 6.89 15.11 -24.12
N GLU A 91 7.49 13.92 -23.95
CA GLU A 91 8.50 13.33 -24.86
C GLU A 91 7.87 12.39 -25.92
N GLU A 92 6.66 11.90 -25.67
CA GLU A 92 5.97 10.85 -26.44
C GLU A 92 5.49 11.25 -27.85
N ASN A 93 5.62 12.52 -28.24
CA ASN A 93 5.08 13.02 -29.51
C ASN A 93 6.09 13.11 -30.67
N THR A 94 7.18 12.34 -30.64
CA THR A 94 8.25 12.38 -31.67
C THR A 94 8.20 11.26 -32.70
N GLY A 95 7.18 10.37 -32.66
CA GLY A 95 6.99 9.31 -33.65
C GLY A 95 8.14 8.28 -33.75
N THR A 96 9.13 8.36 -32.86
CA THR A 96 10.32 7.52 -32.87
C THR A 96 10.15 6.34 -31.91
N ILE A 97 10.44 5.12 -32.38
CA ILE A 97 10.33 3.91 -31.58
C ILE A 97 11.42 3.91 -30.50
N SER A 98 11.02 3.93 -29.23
CA SER A 98 11.93 3.90 -28.09
C SER A 98 12.21 2.47 -27.65
N PHE A 99 13.47 2.02 -27.79
CA PHE A 99 13.87 0.65 -27.41
C PHE A 99 13.52 0.30 -25.96
N ARG A 100 13.77 1.21 -25.01
CA ARG A 100 13.48 0.97 -23.57
C ARG A 100 12.00 0.75 -23.29
N ILE A 101 11.11 1.42 -24.03
CA ILE A 101 9.66 1.27 -23.90
C ILE A 101 9.25 -0.11 -24.42
N VAL A 102 9.68 -0.44 -25.65
CA VAL A 102 9.37 -1.74 -26.26
C VAL A 102 9.92 -2.90 -25.44
N LEU A 103 11.15 -2.77 -24.94
CA LEU A 103 11.75 -3.75 -24.04
C LEU A 103 10.92 -3.92 -22.76
N GLY A 104 10.54 -2.81 -22.10
CA GLY A 104 9.71 -2.83 -20.90
C GLY A 104 8.36 -3.52 -21.12
N GLU A 105 7.70 -3.21 -22.22
CA GLU A 105 6.43 -3.85 -22.61
C GLU A 105 6.58 -5.36 -22.82
N VAL A 106 7.61 -5.80 -23.54
CA VAL A 106 7.87 -7.22 -23.77
C VAL A 106 8.11 -7.96 -22.46
N LEU A 107 8.92 -7.40 -21.56
CA LEU A 107 9.17 -8.00 -20.24
C LEU A 107 7.87 -8.10 -19.43
N ARG A 108 7.07 -7.04 -19.43
CA ARG A 108 5.77 -6.98 -18.74
C ARG A 108 4.78 -7.99 -19.30
N ASP A 109 4.73 -8.16 -20.62
CA ASP A 109 3.84 -9.10 -21.30
C ASP A 109 4.23 -10.55 -20.97
N VAL A 110 5.52 -10.88 -21.06
CA VAL A 110 6.04 -12.21 -20.66
C VAL A 110 5.67 -12.50 -19.20
N ARG A 111 5.89 -11.53 -18.30
CA ARG A 111 5.58 -11.69 -16.88
C ARG A 111 4.09 -11.95 -16.65
N ARG A 112 3.21 -11.17 -17.29
CA ARG A 112 1.75 -11.29 -17.12
C ARG A 112 1.20 -12.58 -17.72
N ASN A 113 1.72 -12.99 -18.88
CA ASN A 113 1.31 -14.23 -19.54
C ASN A 113 1.69 -15.47 -18.71
N ASP A 114 2.75 -15.39 -17.93
CA ASP A 114 3.16 -16.44 -16.99
C ASP A 114 2.59 -16.23 -15.57
N HIS A 115 1.62 -15.32 -15.42
CA HIS A 115 0.92 -15.00 -14.16
C HIS A 115 1.85 -14.67 -12.97
N LYS A 116 3.07 -14.18 -13.24
CA LYS A 116 4.02 -13.77 -12.21
C LYS A 116 3.76 -12.35 -11.73
N THR A 117 3.87 -12.13 -10.43
CA THR A 117 3.85 -10.80 -9.82
C THR A 117 5.20 -10.10 -10.00
N LEU A 118 5.21 -8.76 -9.90
CA LEU A 118 6.46 -8.00 -9.88
C LEU A 118 7.40 -8.46 -8.77
N ARG A 119 6.84 -8.78 -7.59
CA ARG A 119 7.61 -9.26 -6.42
C ARG A 119 8.34 -10.56 -6.72
N GLU A 120 7.64 -11.55 -7.28
CA GLU A 120 8.25 -12.86 -7.59
C GLU A 120 9.41 -12.73 -8.60
N VAL A 121 9.29 -11.83 -9.57
CA VAL A 121 10.35 -11.62 -10.57
C VAL A 121 11.48 -10.78 -9.98
N SER A 122 11.18 -9.71 -9.26
CA SER A 122 12.20 -8.83 -8.66
C SER A 122 13.07 -9.59 -7.67
N ASP A 123 12.46 -10.43 -6.83
CA ASP A 123 13.16 -11.23 -5.83
C ASP A 123 14.10 -12.25 -6.50
N LYS A 124 13.66 -12.89 -7.60
CA LYS A 124 14.49 -13.82 -8.39
C LYS A 124 15.61 -13.12 -9.17
N ALA A 125 15.34 -11.93 -9.69
CA ALA A 125 16.29 -11.15 -10.47
C ALA A 125 17.32 -10.39 -9.60
N GLY A 126 17.12 -10.34 -8.28
CA GLY A 126 18.01 -9.62 -7.36
C GLY A 126 17.91 -8.09 -7.49
N VAL A 127 16.74 -7.57 -7.89
CA VAL A 127 16.48 -6.13 -8.04
C VAL A 127 15.31 -5.72 -7.16
N SER A 128 15.17 -4.41 -6.90
CA SER A 128 14.00 -3.94 -6.16
C SER A 128 12.72 -4.05 -7.02
N LEU A 129 11.58 -4.28 -6.36
CA LEU A 129 10.26 -4.28 -7.01
C LEU A 129 10.03 -2.98 -7.78
N GLY A 130 10.40 -1.84 -7.17
CA GLY A 130 10.26 -0.52 -7.79
C GLY A 130 11.11 -0.38 -9.04
N TYR A 131 12.35 -0.86 -9.01
CA TYR A 131 13.24 -0.83 -10.18
C TYR A 131 12.69 -1.65 -11.35
N LEU A 132 12.24 -2.89 -11.11
CA LEU A 132 11.63 -3.71 -12.16
C LEU A 132 10.37 -3.03 -12.74
N SER A 133 9.58 -2.40 -11.87
CA SER A 133 8.38 -1.65 -12.25
C SER A 133 8.72 -0.46 -13.17
N GLU A 134 9.80 0.27 -12.89
CA GLU A 134 10.29 1.38 -13.74
C GLU A 134 10.82 0.86 -15.08
N VAL A 135 11.54 -0.26 -15.11
CA VAL A 135 12.02 -0.89 -16.34
C VAL A 135 10.86 -1.36 -17.21
N GLU A 136 9.83 -2.00 -16.65
CA GLU A 136 8.65 -2.45 -17.39
C GLU A 136 7.83 -1.30 -18.01
N ARG A 137 8.00 -0.08 -17.51
CA ARG A 137 7.40 1.14 -18.09
C ARG A 137 8.36 1.91 -19.01
N GLY A 138 9.56 1.38 -19.25
CA GLY A 138 10.62 2.06 -20.01
C GLY A 138 11.07 3.39 -19.40
N GLN A 139 10.92 3.57 -18.07
CA GLN A 139 11.43 4.73 -17.34
C GLN A 139 12.93 4.60 -17.02
N LYS A 140 13.43 3.36 -16.97
CA LYS A 140 14.84 3.06 -16.73
C LYS A 140 15.36 2.08 -17.75
N GLU A 141 16.60 2.29 -18.15
CA GLU A 141 17.37 1.33 -18.93
C GLU A 141 18.08 0.36 -17.98
N ALA A 142 17.83 -0.93 -18.17
CA ALA A 142 18.56 -1.97 -17.45
C ALA A 142 19.96 -2.13 -18.04
N SER A 143 20.97 -2.29 -17.19
CA SER A 143 22.29 -2.73 -17.67
C SER A 143 22.16 -4.11 -18.33
N SER A 144 23.11 -4.48 -19.19
CA SER A 144 23.12 -5.78 -19.86
C SER A 144 23.07 -6.95 -18.88
N GLU A 145 23.77 -6.84 -17.74
CA GLU A 145 23.77 -7.84 -16.67
C GLU A 145 22.40 -7.93 -15.99
N LEU A 146 21.79 -6.80 -15.64
CA LEU A 146 20.48 -6.75 -15.02
C LEU A 146 19.38 -7.25 -15.96
N LEU A 147 19.45 -6.92 -17.24
CA LEU A 147 18.55 -7.44 -18.25
C LEU A 147 18.68 -8.97 -18.40
N GLY A 148 19.91 -9.49 -18.30
CA GLY A 148 20.17 -10.92 -18.23
C GLY A 148 19.48 -11.57 -17.03
N SER A 149 19.64 -11.00 -15.83
CA SER A 149 19.01 -11.49 -14.59
C SER A 149 17.48 -11.44 -14.64
N ILE A 150 16.90 -10.36 -15.17
CA ILE A 150 15.44 -10.21 -15.33
C ILE A 150 14.91 -11.24 -16.34
N SER A 151 15.59 -11.40 -17.48
CA SER A 151 15.22 -12.41 -18.49
C SER A 151 15.22 -13.82 -17.89
N ALA A 152 16.28 -14.15 -17.13
CA ALA A 152 16.39 -15.44 -16.46
C ALA A 152 15.30 -15.66 -15.41
N ALA A 153 14.96 -14.63 -14.61
CA ALA A 153 13.86 -14.69 -13.64
C ALA A 153 12.48 -14.91 -14.29
N LEU A 154 12.32 -14.43 -15.53
CA LEU A 154 11.14 -14.69 -16.36
C LEU A 154 11.16 -16.07 -17.04
N GLY A 155 12.25 -16.83 -16.93
CA GLY A 155 12.39 -18.15 -17.57
C GLY A 155 12.86 -18.08 -19.02
N LEU A 156 13.42 -16.94 -19.45
CA LEU A 156 13.92 -16.73 -20.80
C LEU A 156 15.45 -16.60 -20.82
N LYS A 157 16.06 -17.06 -21.92
CA LYS A 157 17.42 -16.65 -22.27
C LYS A 157 17.39 -15.23 -22.81
N LEU A 158 18.45 -14.44 -22.57
CA LEU A 158 18.56 -13.07 -23.09
C LEU A 158 18.31 -12.99 -24.61
N SER A 159 18.81 -13.96 -25.39
CA SER A 159 18.56 -13.99 -26.84
C SER A 159 17.10 -14.19 -27.22
N GLN A 160 16.31 -14.87 -26.40
CA GLN A 160 14.87 -15.02 -26.62
C GLN A 160 14.16 -13.70 -26.33
N THR A 161 14.50 -13.02 -25.23
CA THR A 161 13.99 -11.69 -24.91
C THR A 161 14.25 -10.71 -26.05
N LEU A 162 15.49 -10.66 -26.57
CA LEU A 162 15.86 -9.75 -27.66
C LEU A 162 15.14 -10.07 -28.97
N ARG A 163 14.86 -11.34 -29.28
CA ARG A 163 14.02 -11.72 -30.42
C ARG A 163 12.60 -11.20 -30.28
N LEU A 164 11.98 -11.37 -29.12
CA LEU A 164 10.62 -10.84 -28.88
C LEU A 164 10.55 -9.31 -29.02
N VAL A 165 11.60 -8.62 -28.60
CA VAL A 165 11.73 -7.17 -28.79
C VAL A 165 11.88 -6.81 -30.27
N ALA A 166 12.77 -7.50 -30.99
CA ALA A 166 12.94 -7.29 -32.43
C ALA A 166 11.62 -7.52 -33.19
N ASP A 167 10.91 -8.62 -32.92
CA ASP A 167 9.61 -8.92 -33.53
C ASP A 167 8.55 -7.85 -33.24
N ARG A 168 8.61 -7.21 -32.06
CA ARG A 168 7.71 -6.11 -31.69
C ARG A 168 8.08 -4.83 -32.42
N ILE A 169 9.36 -4.50 -32.49
CA ILE A 169 9.86 -3.33 -33.22
C ILE A 169 9.49 -3.44 -34.70
N GLU A 170 9.74 -4.59 -35.34
CA GLU A 170 9.40 -4.81 -36.75
C GLU A 170 7.91 -4.57 -37.03
N LYS A 171 7.01 -5.00 -36.13
CA LYS A 171 5.57 -4.74 -36.25
C LYS A 171 5.24 -3.26 -36.13
N MET A 172 5.91 -2.54 -35.23
CA MET A 172 5.71 -1.10 -35.05
C MET A 172 6.25 -0.31 -36.24
N GLU A 173 7.39 -0.71 -36.80
CA GLU A 173 7.97 -0.11 -38.02
C GLU A 173 7.02 -0.26 -39.20
N LYS A 174 6.49 -1.46 -39.44
CA LYS A 174 5.48 -1.72 -40.48
C LYS A 174 4.23 -0.87 -40.29
N ALA A 175 3.72 -0.78 -39.06
CA ALA A 175 2.55 0.05 -38.76
C ALA A 175 2.82 1.55 -39.02
N ASN A 176 4.02 2.03 -38.68
CA ASN A 176 4.42 3.41 -38.95
C ASN A 176 4.55 3.68 -40.47
N GLU A 177 5.05 2.72 -41.25
CA GLU A 177 5.11 2.81 -42.72
C GLU A 177 3.71 2.88 -43.35
N GLU A 178 2.77 2.07 -42.88
CA GLU A 178 1.37 2.08 -43.36
C GLU A 178 0.68 3.42 -43.06
N VAL A 179 0.88 3.98 -41.86
CA VAL A 179 0.34 5.30 -41.50
C VAL A 179 0.98 6.42 -42.32
N ALA A 180 2.27 6.33 -42.62
CA ALA A 180 2.96 7.31 -43.46
C ALA A 180 2.53 7.23 -44.94
N ALA A 181 2.02 6.08 -45.39
CA ALA A 181 1.53 5.86 -46.75
C ALA A 181 0.05 6.24 -46.96
N ALA A 182 -0.70 6.50 -45.89
CA ALA A 182 -2.13 6.85 -45.90
C ALA A 182 -2.37 8.37 -45.93
#